data_AF-A0A6N9TR20-F1
#
_entry.id   AF-A0A6N9TR20-F1
#
_cell.length_a   1.000
_cell.length_b   1.000
_cell.length_c   1.000
_cell.angle_alpha   90.00
_cell.angle_beta   90.00
_cell.angle_gamma   90.00
#
_symmetry.space_group_name_H-M   'P 1'
#
loop_
_entity.id
_entity.type
_entity.pdbx_description
1 polymer ?
#
loop_
_entity_poly.entity_id
_entity_poly.type
_entity_poly.pdbx_seq_one_letter_code
_entity_poly.pdbx_strand_id
1 'polypeptide(L)' 'MPAGEVKVLQPLTTGVVREIRVREGDFVHAGDVLMEIDPSDTAPELESMRADLQRVELDIARLRALLE' A
#
# COMPACT_ATOMS: atom_id res chain seq x y z
N MET A 1 11.57 24.27 -27.88
CA MET A 1 10.54 23.31 -27.46
C MET A 1 11.25 22.10 -26.92
N PRO A 2 11.12 21.70 -25.65
CA PRO A 2 11.82 20.51 -25.18
C PRO A 2 11.12 19.28 -25.76
N ALA A 3 11.88 18.46 -26.49
CA ALA A 3 11.45 17.14 -26.91
C ALA A 3 11.64 16.19 -25.71
N GLY A 4 10.69 16.25 -24.77
CA GLY A 4 10.62 15.32 -23.64
C GLY A 4 9.92 14.04 -24.08
N GLU A 5 10.59 12.90 -23.91
CA GLU A 5 10.00 11.58 -24.14
C GLU A 5 8.85 11.36 -23.15
N VAL A 6 7.60 11.36 -23.63
CA VAL A 6 6.41 11.16 -22.80
C VAL A 6 6.29 9.69 -22.44
N LYS A 7 6.52 9.35 -21.18
CA LYS A 7 6.25 8.00 -20.64
C LYS A 7 4.91 7.97 -19.93
N VAL A 8 4.02 7.10 -20.38
CA VAL A 8 2.70 6.89 -19.75
C VAL A 8 2.90 6.06 -18.49
N LEU A 9 2.56 6.62 -17.33
CA LEU A 9 2.55 5.90 -16.05
C LEU A 9 1.26 5.08 -15.97
N GLN A 10 1.36 3.75 -16.08
CA GLN A 10 0.25 2.83 -15.89
C GLN A 10 0.43 2.09 -14.56
N PRO A 11 -0.58 2.08 -13.66
CA PRO A 11 -0.55 1.25 -12.47
C PRO A 11 -0.44 -0.24 -12.83
N LEU A 12 0.38 -0.98 -12.07
CA LEU A 12 0.61 -2.41 -12.27
C LEU A 12 -0.50 -3.29 -11.67
N THR A 13 -1.31 -2.71 -10.78
CA THR A 13 -2.47 -3.31 -10.12
C THR A 13 -3.70 -2.44 -10.38
N THR A 14 -4.87 -3.06 -10.56
CA THR A 14 -6.15 -2.41 -10.83
C THR A 14 -6.70 -1.68 -9.58
N GLY A 15 -5.92 -0.78 -8.99
CA GLY A 15 -6.36 0.06 -7.86
C GLY A 15 -7.01 1.35 -8.34
N VAL A 16 -7.96 1.88 -7.58
CA VAL A 16 -8.56 3.20 -7.84
C VAL A 16 -7.52 4.28 -7.57
N VAL A 17 -7.31 5.22 -8.50
CA VAL A 17 -6.39 6.35 -8.27
C VAL A 17 -7.04 7.31 -7.27
N ARG A 18 -6.40 7.50 -6.11
CA ARG A 18 -6.86 8.43 -5.07
C ARG A 18 -6.54 9.87 -5.43
N GLU A 19 -5.32 10.12 -5.90
CA GLU A 19 -4.83 11.47 -6.19
C GLU A 19 -3.72 11.44 -7.24
N ILE A 20 -3.72 12.40 -8.17
CA ILE A 20 -2.58 12.67 -9.07
C ILE A 20 -1.95 13.99 -8.61
N ARG A 21 -0.65 13.95 -8.29
CA ARG A 21 0.10 15.08 -7.68
C ARG A 21 0.92 15.90 -8.69
N VAL A 22 0.76 15.62 -9.97
CA VAL A 22 1.48 16.28 -11.06
C VAL A 22 0.57 16.69 -12.21
N ARG A 23 1.01 17.68 -12.97
CA ARG A 23 0.36 18.16 -14.19
C ARG A 23 1.28 18.00 -15.39
N GLU A 24 0.70 18.03 -16.58
CA GLU A 24 1.47 17.98 -17.81
C GLU A 24 2.45 19.15 -17.88
N GLY A 25 3.73 18.83 -18.12
CA GLY A 25 4.81 19.82 -18.20
C GLY A 25 5.55 20.07 -16.89
N ASP A 26 5.15 19.44 -15.78
CA ASP A 26 5.88 19.55 -14.52
C ASP A 26 7.24 18.82 -14.58
N PHE A 27 8.26 19.44 -13.99
CA PHE A 27 9.56 18.80 -13.78
C PHE A 27 9.55 17.99 -12.49
N VAL A 28 9.91 16.70 -12.59
CA VAL A 28 9.94 15.76 -11.47
C VAL A 28 11.33 15.18 -11.29
N HIS A 29 11.66 14.82 -10.05
CA HIS A 29 12.92 14.21 -9.67
C HIS A 29 12.72 12.76 -9.23
N ALA A 30 13.81 12.00 -9.19
CA ALA A 30 13.78 10.64 -8.68
C ALA A 30 13.37 10.63 -7.20
N GLY A 31 12.30 9.89 -6.88
CA GLY A 31 11.74 9.79 -5.53
C GLY A 31 10.47 10.63 -5.30
N ASP A 32 10.09 11.49 -6.24
CA ASP A 32 8.85 12.27 -6.12
C ASP A 32 7.61 11.37 -6.21
N VAL A 33 6.66 11.57 -5.30
CA VAL A 33 5.37 10.88 -5.32
C VAL A 33 4.47 11.55 -6.34
N LEU A 34 4.28 10.90 -7.48
CA LEU A 34 3.53 11.47 -8.61
C LEU A 34 2.03 11.17 -8.54
N MET A 35 1.66 10.05 -7.92
CA MET A 35 0.28 9.64 -7.75
C MET A 35 0.13 8.76 -6.51
N GLU A 36 -1.07 8.77 -5.94
CA GLU A 36 -1.47 7.90 -4.86
C GLU A 36 -2.56 6.95 -5.35
N ILE A 37 -2.37 5.66 -5.09
CA ILE A 37 -3.36 4.62 -5.36
C ILE A 37 -4.11 4.37 -4.05
N ASP A 38 -5.43 4.26 -4.13
CA ASP A 38 -6.29 3.98 -2.98
C ASP A 38 -5.93 2.59 -2.41
N PRO A 39 -5.50 2.51 -1.13
CA PRO A 39 -5.13 1.25 -0.48
C PRO A 39 -6.34 0.42 -0.04
N SER A 40 -7.57 0.82 -0.40
CA SER A 40 -8.81 0.15 0.03
C SER A 40 -8.84 -1.35 -0.31
N ASP A 41 -8.11 -1.80 -1.33
CA ASP A 41 -7.99 -3.23 -1.66
C ASP A 41 -7.00 -4.00 -0.75
N THR A 42 -6.14 -3.33 0.03
CA THR A 42 -5.08 -3.99 0.83
C THR A 42 -5.22 -3.80 2.34
N ALA A 43 -6.01 -2.82 2.79
CA ALA A 43 -6.24 -2.56 4.21
C ALA A 43 -7.01 -3.69 4.95
N PRO A 44 -8.05 -4.32 4.36
CA PRO A 44 -8.83 -5.35 5.06
C PRO A 44 -8.03 -6.63 5.33
N GLU A 45 -7.16 -6.99 4.40
CA GLU A 45 -6.36 -8.22 4.48
C GLU A 45 -5.28 -8.13 5.55
N LEU A 46 -4.61 -6.97 5.66
CA LEU A 46 -3.62 -6.72 6.71
C LEU A 46 -4.25 -6.73 8.11
N GLU A 47 -5.44 -6.15 8.27
CA GLU A 47 -6.15 -6.15 9.55
C GLU A 47 -6.62 -7.56 9.94
N SER A 48 -7.08 -8.37 8.99
CA SER A 48 -7.42 -9.78 9.24
C SER A 48 -6.20 -10.57 9.72
N MET A 49 -5.05 -10.41 9.06
CA MET A 49 -3.81 -11.11 9.44
C MET A 49 -3.33 -10.72 10.84
N ARG A 50 -3.47 -9.45 11.22
CA ARG A 50 -3.13 -8.98 12.58
C ARG A 50 -4.06 -9.57 13.64
N ALA A 51 -5.36 -9.63 13.37
CA ALA A 51 -6.33 -10.23 14.28
C ALA A 51 -6.08 -11.72 14.49
N ASP A 52 -5.72 -12.45 13.43
CA ASP A 52 -5.38 -13.87 13.52
C ASP A 52 -4.08 -14.09 14.31
N LEU A 53 -3.07 -13.25 14.12
CA LEU A 53 -1.84 -13.31 14.91
C LEU A 53 -2.12 -13.13 16.40
N GLN A 54 -2.90 -12.10 16.76
CA GLN A 54 -3.28 -11.86 18.17
C GLN A 54 -4.04 -13.04 18.78
N ARG A 55 -4.94 -13.66 18.02
CA ARG A 55 -5.66 -14.86 18.48
C ARG A 55 -4.70 -16.00 18.80
N VAL A 56 -3.76 -16.28 17.90
CA VAL A 56 -2.77 -17.35 18.08
C VAL A 56 -1.84 -17.06 19.26
N GLU A 57 -1.41 -15.82 19.44
CA GLU A 57 -0.58 -15.42 20.59
C GLU A 57 -1.30 -15.61 21.93
N LEU A 58 -2.59 -15.27 22.00
CA LEU A 58 -3.42 -15.51 23.18
C LEU A 58 -3.60 -17.01 23.46
N ASP A 59 -3.80 -17.82 22.42
CA ASP A 59 -3.90 -19.26 22.56
C ASP A 59 -2.60 -19.87 23.09
N ILE A 60 -1.44 -19.42 22.58
CA ILE A 60 -0.13 -19.84 23.08
C ILE A 60 0.04 -19.44 24.55
N ALA A 61 -0.29 -18.20 24.91
CA ALA A 61 -0.17 -17.73 26.29
C ALA A 61 -1.07 -18.54 27.24
N ARG A 62 -2.32 -18.81 26.84
CA ARG A 62 -3.26 -19.64 27.61
C ARG A 62 -2.74 -21.07 27.79
N LEU A 63 -2.24 -21.70 26.72
CA LEU A 63 -1.72 -23.06 26.80
C LEU A 63 -0.46 -23.15 27.66
N ARG A 64 0.43 -22.15 27.60
CA ARG A 64 1.60 -22.07 28.48
C ARG A 64 1.20 -21.96 29.96
N ALA A 65 0.21 -21.14 30.27
CA ALA A 65 -0.29 -20.97 31.64
C ALA A 65 -0.96 -22.23 32.23
N LEU A 66 -1.38 -23.19 31.38
CA LEU A 66 -1.93 -24.48 31.81
C LEU A 66 -0.86 -25.56 32.02
N LEU A 67 0.37 -25.31 31.57
CA LEU A 67 1.51 -26.23 31.70
C LEU A 67 2.42 -25.90 32.90
N GLU A 68 2.20 -24.75 33.55
CA GLU A 68 2.74 -24.39 34.87
C GLU A 68 1.80 -24.87 35.99
#